data_AF-A0A101V0Y8-F1
#
_entry.id   AF-A0A101V0Y8-F1
#
_cell.length_a   1.000
_cell.length_b   1.000
_cell.length_c   1.000
_cell.angle_alpha   90.00
_cell.angle_beta   90.00
_cell.angle_gamma   90.00
#
_symmetry.space_group_name_H-M   'P 1'
#
loop_
_entity.id
_entity.type
_entity.pdbx_description
1 polymer ?
#
loop_
_entity_poly.entity_id
_entity_poly.type
_entity_poly.pdbx_seq_one_letter_code
_entity_poly.pdbx_strand_id
1 'polypeptide(L)' 'MRALESAGPPDGEGWVEVEMSVEAEAVAVSDLLRLGTEAEALGPAGLRRAVAGAVAVLAERYAVGF' A
#
# COMPACT_ATOMS: atom_id res chain seq x y z
N MET A 1 7.59 13.56 4.87
CA MET A 1 7.89 12.22 4.32
C MET A 1 9.40 12.16 4.09
N ARG A 2 10.16 11.47 4.94
CA ARG A 2 11.64 11.45 4.92
C ARG A 2 12.21 10.14 4.32
N ALA A 3 11.36 9.36 3.64
CA ALA A 3 11.68 8.01 3.20
C ALA A 3 12.26 7.95 1.76
N LEU A 4 12.14 9.03 0.97
CA LEU A 4 12.64 9.05 -0.41
C LEU A 4 14.17 9.14 -0.50
N GLU A 5 14.84 9.60 0.57
CA GLU A 5 16.29 9.82 0.57
C GLU A 5 17.09 8.52 0.63
N SER A 6 16.49 7.43 1.14
CA SER A 6 17.09 6.10 1.22
C SER A 6 16.61 5.14 0.13
N ALA A 7 15.71 5.60 -0.74
CA ALA A 7 15.09 4.74 -1.72
C ALA A 7 16.09 4.40 -2.84
N GLY A 8 16.12 3.13 -3.23
CA GLY A 8 16.92 2.67 -4.36
C GLY A 8 16.47 3.29 -5.69
N PRO A 9 17.23 3.12 -6.77
CA PRO A 9 16.75 3.51 -8.10
C PRO A 9 15.45 2.76 -8.42
N PRO A 10 14.57 3.35 -9.25
CA PRO A 10 13.40 2.64 -9.74
C PRO A 10 13.79 1.36 -10.48
N ASP A 11 12.92 0.34 -10.42
CA ASP A 11 13.07 -0.88 -11.19
C ASP A 11 12.69 -0.68 -12.68
N GLY A 12 12.68 -1.79 -13.44
CA GLY A 12 12.35 -1.76 -14.87
C GLY A 12 10.92 -1.34 -15.20
N GLU A 13 10.04 -1.32 -14.20
CA GLU A 13 8.64 -0.90 -14.31
C GLU A 13 8.41 0.49 -13.69
N GLY A 14 9.46 1.13 -13.17
CA GLY A 14 9.42 2.46 -12.58
C GLY A 14 9.03 2.47 -11.10
N TRP A 15 8.94 1.31 -10.44
CA TRP A 15 8.63 1.21 -9.01
C TRP A 15 9.86 1.45 -8.15
N VAL A 16 9.63 2.05 -6.99
CA VAL A 16 10.68 2.27 -5.99
C VAL A 16 10.27 1.61 -4.70
N GLU A 17 11.12 0.70 -4.21
CA GLU A 17 10.93 0.11 -2.89
C GLU A 17 11.41 1.08 -1.80
N VAL A 18 10.54 1.29 -0.80
CA VAL A 18 10.79 2.21 0.30
C VAL A 18 10.45 1.52 1.62
N GLU A 19 11.39 1.54 2.56
CA GLU A 19 11.14 1.16 3.94
C GLU A 19 10.62 2.37 4.72
N MET A 20 9.46 2.23 5.35
CA MET A 20 8.84 3.30 6.15
C MET A 20 8.46 2.80 7.53
N SER A 21 8.87 3.56 8.55
CA SER A 21 8.36 3.37 9.91
C SER A 21 6.94 3.90 9.99
N VAL A 22 6.03 3.07 10.50
CA VAL A 22 4.62 3.42 10.69
C VAL A 22 4.27 3.37 12.17
N GLU A 23 3.47 4.32 12.63
CA GLU A 23 3.06 4.39 14.04
C GLU A 23 2.16 3.22 14.44
N ALA A 24 1.35 2.73 13.50
CA ALA A 24 0.49 1.57 13.65
C ALA A 24 0.14 0.95 12.29
N GLU A 25 -0.18 -0.35 12.28
CA GLU A 25 -0.61 -1.06 11.06
C GLU A 25 -1.86 -0.42 10.43
N ALA A 26 -2.82 0.01 11.24
CA ALA A 26 -4.05 0.64 10.73
C ALA A 26 -3.79 1.96 9.98
N VAL A 27 -2.80 2.74 10.41
CA VAL A 27 -2.37 3.96 9.71
C VAL A 27 -1.77 3.61 8.36
N ALA A 28 -0.88 2.61 8.32
CA ALA A 28 -0.27 2.12 7.10
C ALA A 28 -1.30 1.61 6.08
N VAL A 29 -2.33 0.90 6.54
CA VAL A 29 -3.45 0.45 5.69
C VAL A 29 -4.17 1.64 5.08
N SER A 30 -4.50 2.67 5.88
CA SER A 30 -5.18 3.86 5.39
C SER A 30 -4.35 4.62 4.36
N ASP A 31 -3.04 4.75 4.59
CA ASP A 31 -2.13 5.44 3.66
C ASP A 31 -2.00 4.71 2.33
N LEU A 32 -1.85 3.38 2.35
CA LEU A 32 -1.78 2.56 1.14
C LEU A 32 -3.09 2.61 0.35
N LEU A 33 -4.25 2.49 1.02
CA LEU A 33 -5.54 2.60 0.36
C LEU A 33 -5.76 3.97 -0.30
N ARG A 34 -5.20 5.04 0.26
CA ARG A 34 -5.25 6.39 -0.33
C ARG A 34 -4.41 6.50 -1.61
N LEU A 35 -3.33 5.73 -1.72
CA LEU A 35 -2.46 5.69 -2.91
C LEU A 35 -3.05 4.81 -4.03
N GLY A 36 -3.96 3.89 -3.69
CA GLY A 36 -4.64 3.07 -4.67
C GLY A 36 -3.69 2.11 -5.38
N THR A 37 -3.72 2.07 -6.71
CA THR A 37 -2.88 1.18 -7.53
C THR A 37 -1.44 1.66 -7.69
N GLU A 38 -1.12 2.85 -7.21
CA GLU A 38 0.23 3.45 -7.29
C GLU A 38 1.14 3.03 -6.12
N ALA A 39 0.64 2.17 -5.21
CA ALA A 39 1.41 1.64 -4.09
C ALA A 39 0.95 0.22 -3.73
N GLU A 40 1.90 -0.63 -3.36
CA GLU A 40 1.61 -1.93 -2.77
C GLU A 40 2.45 -2.19 -1.52
N ALA A 41 1.91 -2.99 -0.60
CA ALA A 41 2.67 -3.47 0.54
C ALA A 41 3.48 -4.70 0.14
N LEU A 42 4.81 -4.63 0.27
CA LEU A 42 5.67 -5.82 0.12
C LEU A 42 5.77 -6.62 1.43
N GLY A 43 5.73 -5.93 2.56
CA GLY A 43 5.71 -6.50 3.90
C GLY A 43 5.42 -5.44 4.97
N PRO A 44 5.22 -5.87 6.23
CA PRO A 44 5.13 -7.25 6.69
C PRO A 44 3.87 -7.97 6.18
N ALA A 45 3.84 -9.31 6.24
CA ALA A 45 2.72 -10.10 5.72
C ALA A 45 1.36 -9.79 6.38
N GLY A 46 1.36 -9.30 7.63
CA GLY A 46 0.16 -8.81 8.32
C GLY A 46 -0.47 -7.62 7.59
N LEU A 47 0.32 -6.59 7.33
CA LEU A 47 -0.08 -5.39 6.59
C LEU A 47 -0.66 -5.75 5.21
N ARG A 48 0.01 -6.62 4.47
CA ARG A 48 -0.47 -7.12 3.17
C ARG A 48 -1.87 -7.74 3.26
N ARG A 49 -2.10 -8.59 4.25
CA ARG A 49 -3.41 -9.22 4.46
C ARG A 49 -4.47 -8.18 4.83
N ALA A 50 -4.12 -7.21 5.67
CA ALA A 50 -5.03 -6.15 6.09
C ALA A 50 -5.47 -5.28 4.89
N VAL A 51 -4.53 -4.86 4.04
CA VAL A 51 -4.84 -4.11 2.81
C VAL A 51 -5.69 -4.94 1.85
N ALA A 52 -5.30 -6.19 1.58
CA ALA A 52 -6.06 -7.08 0.70
C ALA A 52 -7.51 -7.30 1.20
N GLY A 53 -7.70 -7.47 2.52
CA GLY A 53 -9.04 -7.59 3.11
C GLY A 53 -9.88 -6.33 2.93
N ALA A 54 -9.29 -5.14 3.13
CA ALA A 54 -9.98 -3.88 2.90
C ALA A 54 -10.36 -3.68 1.42
N VAL A 55 -9.44 -3.97 0.50
CA VAL A 55 -9.70 -3.90 -0.94
C VAL A 55 -10.79 -4.87 -1.36
N ALA A 56 -10.84 -6.08 -0.82
CA ALA A 56 -11.91 -7.04 -1.10
C ALA A 56 -13.29 -6.49 -0.69
N VAL A 57 -13.39 -5.87 0.49
CA VAL A 57 -14.64 -5.23 0.95
C VAL A 57 -15.04 -4.07 0.04
N LEU A 58 -14.08 -3.24 -0.39
CA LEU A 58 -14.36 -2.14 -1.32
C LEU A 58 -14.82 -2.67 -2.67
N ALA A 59 -14.12 -3.68 -3.22
CA ALA A 59 -14.47 -4.32 -4.48
C ALA A 59 -15.89 -4.89 -4.42
N GLU A 60 -16.25 -5.62 -3.37
CA GLU A 60 -17.62 -6.13 -3.18
C GLU A 60 -18.66 -4.98 -3.14
N ARG A 61 -18.37 -3.92 -2.39
CA ARG A 61 -19.28 -2.77 -2.24
C ARG A 61 -19.51 -2.01 -3.54
N TYR A 62 -18.49 -1.91 -4.39
CA TYR A 62 -18.54 -1.15 -5.64
C TYR A 62 -18.71 -2.02 -6.89
N ALA A 63 -18.71 -3.36 -6.77
CA ALA A 63 -18.93 -4.28 -7.89
C ALA A 63 -20.32 -4.13 -8.53
N VAL A 64 -21.30 -3.61 -7.78
CA VAL A 64 -22.64 -3.28 -8.25
C VAL A 64 -22.74 -1.79 -8.55
N GLY A 65 -22.29 -1.40 -9.73
CA GLY A 65 -22.59 -0.08 -10.25
C GLY A 65 -21.59 0.42 -11.27
N PHE A 66 -21.62 -0.15 -12.48
CA PHE A 66 -21.53 0.57 -13.76
C PHE A 66 -22.30 -0.22 -14.82
#